data_AF-A0A7V1GRS2-F1
#
_entry.id   AF-A0A7V1GRS2-F1
#
_cell.length_a   1.000
_cell.length_b   1.000
_cell.length_c   1.000
_cell.angle_alpha   90.00
_cell.angle_beta   90.00
_cell.angle_gamma   90.00
#
_symmetry.space_group_name_H-M   'P 1'
#
loop_
_entity.id
_entity.type
_entity.pdbx_description
1 polymer ?
#
loop_
_entity_poly.entity_id
_entity_poly.type
_entity_poly.pdbx_seq_one_letter_code
_entity_poly.pdbx_strand_id
1 'polypeptide(L)'
;MHRNLRWVRTQQQSNRIGAVRLFVSPVLRQAVSDLGPALASGCPEQVQPVVQTIANEICSALKVPPVTVLVERVRPHNQRGELHGLYTARKGSVATIRLWMLTAKRQKVAAFKTFLRTLLHELCHHLDYHLLHLGDSVHCEGFYKRESSLFHQITHHLNATH
;
A
#
# COMPACT_ATOMS: atom_id res chain seq x y z
N MET A 1 0.73 19.27 19.85
CA MET A 1 -0.16 19.26 18.66
C MET A 1 -1.61 19.29 19.13
N HIS A 2 -2.30 20.41 18.95
CA HIS A 2 -3.75 20.48 19.21
C HIS A 2 -4.48 19.80 18.06
N ARG A 3 -5.19 18.69 18.34
CA ARG A 3 -6.01 18.00 17.33
C ARG A 3 -7.33 18.76 17.19
N ASN A 4 -7.57 19.37 16.03
CA ASN A 4 -8.83 20.05 15.74
C ASN A 4 -9.99 19.03 15.66
N LEU A 5 -11.21 19.43 16.00
CA LEU A 5 -12.46 18.66 15.88
C LEU A 5 -12.60 17.90 14.55
N ARG A 6 -12.16 18.48 13.42
CA ARG A 6 -12.17 17.79 12.12
C ARG A 6 -11.34 16.50 12.15
N TRP A 7 -10.14 16.55 12.73
CA TRP A 7 -9.23 15.39 12.83
C TRP A 7 -9.84 14.28 13.68
N VAL A 8 -10.43 14.65 14.84
CA VAL A 8 -11.07 13.69 15.76
C VAL A 8 -12.24 12.99 15.07
N ARG A 9 -13.07 13.72 14.32
CA ARG A 9 -14.18 13.14 13.55
C ARG A 9 -13.70 12.17 12.49
N THR A 10 -12.69 12.54 11.69
CA THR A 10 -12.10 11.65 10.68
C THR A 10 -11.53 10.38 11.32
N GLN A 11 -10.81 10.51 12.45
CA GLN A 11 -10.29 9.36 13.19
C GLN A 11 -11.42 8.40 13.62
N GLN A 12 -12.50 8.94 14.21
CA GLN A 12 -13.64 8.13 14.64
C GLN A 12 -14.32 7.41 13.47
N GLN A 13 -14.51 8.10 12.34
CA GLN A 13 -15.07 7.49 11.12
C GLN A 13 -14.18 6.37 10.59
N SER A 14 -12.87 6.61 10.51
CA SER A 14 -11.89 5.60 10.08
C SER A 14 -11.86 4.38 11.00
N ASN A 15 -11.92 4.58 12.33
CA ASN A 15 -11.91 3.49 13.30
C ASN A 15 -13.12 2.54 13.21
N ARG A 16 -14.25 3.00 12.64
CA ARG A 16 -15.43 2.14 12.43
C ARG A 16 -15.23 1.10 11.33
N ILE A 17 -14.24 1.29 10.46
CA ILE A 17 -14.02 0.44 9.28
C ILE A 17 -12.63 -0.17 9.38
N GLY A 18 -12.50 -1.26 10.14
CA GLY A 18 -11.22 -1.95 10.33
C GLY A 18 -10.87 -2.96 9.25
N ALA A 19 -11.76 -3.27 8.33
CA ALA A 19 -11.52 -4.26 7.28
C ALA A 19 -12.28 -3.90 6.01
N VAL A 20 -11.66 -4.22 4.87
CA VAL A 20 -12.31 -4.17 3.56
C VAL A 20 -12.30 -5.58 3.00
N ARG A 21 -13.47 -6.08 2.60
CA ARG A 21 -13.58 -7.41 2.00
C ARG A 21 -13.06 -7.33 0.57
N LEU A 22 -12.09 -8.19 0.27
CA LEU A 22 -11.45 -8.25 -1.04
C LEU A 22 -11.69 -9.64 -1.65
N PHE A 23 -12.23 -9.67 -2.86
CA PHE A 23 -12.18 -10.89 -3.66
C PHE A 23 -10.76 -11.02 -4.24
N VAL A 24 -10.02 -12.03 -3.77
CA VAL A 24 -8.66 -12.27 -4.25
C VAL A 24 -8.74 -13.06 -5.56
N SER A 25 -8.46 -12.39 -6.69
CA SER A 25 -8.43 -13.04 -8.00
C SER A 25 -7.22 -13.98 -8.15
N PRO A 26 -7.24 -14.92 -9.11
CA PRO A 26 -6.05 -15.71 -9.45
C PRO A 26 -4.85 -14.83 -9.86
N VAL A 27 -5.10 -13.74 -10.58
CA VAL A 27 -4.07 -12.76 -11.01
C VAL A 27 -3.43 -12.09 -9.79
N LEU A 28 -4.23 -11.64 -8.83
CA LEU A 28 -3.73 -11.06 -7.59
C LEU A 28 -2.91 -12.07 -6.78
N ARG A 29 -3.38 -13.31 -6.66
CA ARG A 29 -2.60 -14.37 -5.97
C ARG A 29 -1.25 -14.58 -6.64
N GLN A 30 -1.22 -14.68 -7.96
CA GLN A 30 0.01 -14.90 -8.70
C GLN A 30 0.98 -13.73 -8.53
N ALA A 31 0.51 -12.49 -8.69
CA ALA A 31 1.34 -11.30 -8.51
C ALA A 31 1.92 -11.20 -7.09
N VAL A 32 1.15 -11.59 -6.06
CA VAL A 32 1.67 -11.66 -4.68
C VAL A 32 2.76 -12.73 -4.53
N SER A 33 2.62 -13.89 -5.17
CA SER A 33 3.65 -14.93 -5.19
C SER A 33 4.92 -14.48 -5.92
N ASP A 34 4.77 -13.76 -7.04
CA ASP A 34 5.88 -13.30 -7.88
C ASP A 34 6.70 -12.17 -7.25
N LEU A 35 6.15 -11.46 -6.26
CA LEU A 35 6.83 -10.33 -5.61
C LEU A 35 8.12 -10.74 -4.90
N GLY A 36 8.18 -11.92 -4.28
CA GLY A 36 9.38 -12.43 -3.63
C GLY A 36 10.56 -12.59 -4.61
N PRO A 37 10.39 -13.39 -5.69
CA PRO A 37 11.36 -13.50 -6.78
C PRO A 37 11.72 -12.16 -7.42
N ALA A 38 10.74 -11.28 -7.67
CA ALA A 38 10.99 -9.97 -8.26
C ALA A 38 11.87 -9.09 -7.35
N LEU A 39 11.64 -9.08 -6.04
CA LEU A 39 12.48 -8.36 -5.09
C LEU A 39 13.91 -8.93 -5.05
N ALA A 40 14.06 -10.26 -5.12
CA ALA A 40 15.36 -10.92 -5.11
C ALA A 40 16.26 -10.51 -6.29
N SER A 41 15.68 -10.05 -7.41
CA SER A 41 16.44 -9.50 -8.53
C SER A 41 17.22 -8.22 -8.19
N GLY A 42 16.75 -7.44 -7.20
CA GLY A 42 17.31 -6.11 -6.91
C GLY A 42 17.05 -5.04 -7.98
N CYS A 43 16.20 -5.32 -8.97
CA CYS A 43 15.90 -4.45 -10.11
C CYS A 43 14.48 -3.83 -10.01
N PRO A 44 14.34 -2.49 -9.87
CA PRO A 44 13.04 -1.83 -9.84
C PRO A 44 12.15 -2.15 -11.04
N GLU A 45 12.74 -2.34 -12.21
CA GLU A 45 12.05 -2.60 -13.47
C GLU A 45 11.35 -3.96 -13.46
N GLN A 46 11.83 -4.92 -12.66
CA GLN A 46 11.18 -6.21 -12.46
C GLN A 46 10.12 -6.15 -11.36
N VAL A 47 10.32 -5.31 -10.34
CA VAL A 47 9.40 -5.18 -9.20
C VAL A 47 8.16 -4.37 -9.56
N GLN A 48 8.32 -3.26 -10.30
CA GLN A 48 7.24 -2.33 -10.63
C GLN A 48 6.02 -2.98 -11.30
N PRO A 49 6.14 -3.80 -12.36
CA PRO A 49 4.97 -4.42 -13.00
C PRO A 49 4.21 -5.35 -12.04
N VAL A 50 4.92 -6.03 -11.13
CA VAL A 50 4.31 -6.91 -10.13
C VAL A 50 3.48 -6.11 -9.14
N VAL A 51 4.04 -5.05 -8.54
CA VAL A 51 3.28 -4.21 -7.59
C VAL A 51 2.18 -3.38 -8.26
N GLN A 52 2.37 -3.00 -9.53
CA GLN A 52 1.32 -2.36 -10.31
C GLN A 52 0.14 -3.33 -10.53
N THR A 53 0.42 -4.61 -10.80
CA THR A 53 -0.63 -5.63 -10.92
C THR A 53 -1.37 -5.82 -9.60
N ILE A 54 -0.67 -5.90 -8.47
CA ILE A 54 -1.29 -5.98 -7.15
C ILE A 54 -2.22 -4.78 -6.90
N ALA A 55 -1.74 -3.56 -7.17
CA ALA A 55 -2.54 -2.35 -7.00
C ALA A 55 -3.77 -2.32 -7.92
N ASN A 56 -3.61 -2.68 -9.19
CA ASN A 56 -4.69 -2.73 -10.16
C ASN A 56 -5.79 -3.72 -9.76
N GLU A 57 -5.41 -4.93 -9.36
CA GLU A 57 -6.37 -5.96 -8.95
C GLU A 57 -7.14 -5.55 -7.68
N ILE A 58 -6.46 -4.94 -6.70
CA ILE A 58 -7.11 -4.41 -5.49
C ILE A 58 -8.07 -3.27 -5.85
N CYS A 59 -7.62 -2.29 -6.65
CA CYS A 59 -8.46 -1.17 -7.05
C CYS A 59 -9.69 -1.62 -7.84
N SER A 60 -9.51 -2.55 -8.78
CA SER A 60 -10.57 -3.12 -9.61
C SER A 60 -11.60 -3.90 -8.78
N ALA A 61 -11.14 -4.78 -7.88
CA ALA A 61 -12.01 -5.55 -7.01
C ALA A 61 -12.84 -4.67 -6.07
N LEU A 62 -12.29 -3.52 -5.66
CA LEU A 62 -12.97 -2.54 -4.79
C LEU A 62 -13.68 -1.43 -5.57
N LYS A 63 -13.66 -1.46 -6.90
CA LYS A 63 -14.29 -0.48 -7.80
C LYS A 63 -13.87 0.96 -7.51
N VAL A 64 -12.60 1.16 -7.15
CA VAL A 64 -12.00 2.50 -7.00
C VAL A 64 -11.17 2.86 -8.23
N PRO A 65 -10.88 4.15 -8.48
CA PRO A 65 -9.99 4.56 -9.55
C PRO A 65 -8.62 3.85 -9.48
N PRO A 66 -7.93 3.67 -10.62
CA PRO A 66 -6.59 3.11 -10.61
C PRO A 66 -5.58 4.07 -9.97
N VAL A 67 -4.47 3.50 -9.51
CA VAL A 67 -3.31 4.22 -8.96
C VAL A 67 -2.05 3.77 -9.69
N THR A 68 -1.18 4.71 -10.04
CA THR A 68 0.12 4.39 -10.64
C THR A 68 1.12 4.06 -9.55
N VAL A 69 1.84 2.95 -9.66
CA VAL A 69 2.90 2.55 -8.74
C VAL A 69 4.26 2.74 -9.42
N LEU A 70 5.13 3.53 -8.80
CA LEU A 70 6.50 3.75 -9.22
C LEU A 70 7.45 3.13 -8.21
N VAL A 71 8.42 2.33 -8.68
CA VAL A 71 9.44 1.72 -7.82
C VAL A 71 10.79 2.35 -8.14
N GLU A 72 11.45 2.85 -7.10
CA GLU A 72 12.76 3.46 -7.17
C GLU A 72 13.74 2.69 -6.27
N ARG A 73 15.04 2.78 -6.55
CA ARG A 73 16.07 2.09 -5.72
C ARG A 73 16.17 2.73 -4.35
N VAL A 74 16.55 4.01 -4.33
CA VAL A 74 16.89 4.76 -3.12
C VAL A 74 16.04 6.01 -3.03
N ARG A 75 15.66 6.36 -1.81
CA ARG A 75 14.96 7.62 -1.56
C ARG A 75 15.90 8.82 -1.73
N PRO A 76 15.44 9.94 -2.32
CA PRO A 76 16.20 11.18 -2.32
C PRO A 76 16.56 11.62 -0.89
N HIS A 77 17.80 12.06 -0.67
CA HIS A 77 18.40 12.35 0.64
C HIS A 77 17.73 13.52 1.42
N ASN A 78 16.73 14.20 0.85
CA ASN A 78 16.23 15.49 1.32
C ASN A 78 14.99 15.45 2.23
N GLN A 79 14.58 14.29 2.76
CA GLN A 79 13.40 14.19 3.62
C GLN A 79 13.70 13.42 4.94
N ARG A 80 13.28 13.95 6.10
CA ARG A 80 13.40 13.29 7.41
C ARG A 80 12.21 12.32 7.66
N GLY A 81 12.47 11.16 8.25
CA GLY A 81 11.44 10.22 8.74
C GLY A 81 11.23 8.95 7.89
N GLU A 82 10.92 7.84 8.55
CA GLU A 82 10.67 6.49 8.01
C GLU A 82 9.37 6.44 7.19
N LEU A 83 9.43 6.87 5.93
CA LEU A 83 8.39 6.57 4.96
C LEU A 83 9.00 5.72 3.85
N HIS A 84 8.68 4.43 3.86
CA HIS A 84 9.11 3.47 2.84
C HIS A 84 8.31 3.59 1.54
N GLY A 85 7.23 4.37 1.56
CA GLY A 85 6.40 4.72 0.42
C GLY A 85 5.89 6.16 0.50
N LEU A 86 5.26 6.61 -0.57
CA LEU A 86 4.61 7.92 -0.65
C LEU A 86 3.42 7.87 -1.60
N TYR A 87 2.22 8.01 -1.03
CA TYR A 87 1.00 8.31 -1.78
C TYR A 87 0.90 9.80 -2.10
N THR A 88 0.59 10.14 -3.36
CA THR A 88 0.34 11.50 -3.83
C THR A 88 -0.93 11.51 -4.67
N ALA A 89 -1.90 12.33 -4.28
CA ALA A 89 -3.10 12.58 -5.08
C ALA A 89 -3.24 14.08 -5.36
N ARG A 90 -3.48 14.42 -6.62
CA ARG A 90 -3.80 15.78 -7.06
C ARG A 90 -5.12 15.76 -7.81
N LYS A 91 -5.97 16.76 -7.55
CA LYS A 91 -7.25 16.90 -8.25
C LYS A 91 -7.02 16.94 -9.77
N GLY A 92 -7.72 16.07 -10.50
CA GLY A 92 -7.62 15.97 -11.96
C GLY A 92 -6.42 15.17 -12.49
N SER A 93 -5.69 14.46 -11.62
CA SER A 93 -4.60 13.57 -12.02
C SER A 93 -4.80 12.18 -11.42
N VAL A 94 -4.28 11.16 -12.09
CA VAL A 94 -4.19 9.81 -11.53
C VAL A 94 -3.30 9.87 -10.28
N ALA A 95 -3.73 9.24 -9.20
CA ALA A 95 -2.93 9.17 -7.98
C ALA A 95 -1.69 8.31 -8.20
N THR A 96 -0.62 8.60 -7.46
CA THR A 96 0.65 7.89 -7.57
C THR A 96 1.10 7.38 -6.21
N ILE A 97 1.60 6.14 -6.18
CA ILE A 97 2.34 5.54 -5.07
C ILE A 97 3.80 5.43 -5.51
N ARG A 98 4.73 6.02 -4.77
CA ARG A 98 6.17 5.74 -4.91
C ARG A 98 6.60 4.77 -3.83
N LEU A 99 7.41 3.78 -4.18
CA LEU A 99 8.02 2.82 -3.27
C LEU A 99 9.53 2.81 -3.46
N TRP A 100 10.28 2.73 -2.36
CA TRP A 100 11.73 2.54 -2.40
C TRP A 100 12.11 1.13 -2.01
N MET A 101 12.78 0.41 -2.90
CA MET A 101 13.11 -0.99 -2.65
C MET A 101 14.34 -1.18 -1.77
N LEU A 102 15.24 -0.18 -1.65
CA LEU A 102 16.40 -0.27 -0.77
C LEU A 102 16.14 0.39 0.59
N THR A 103 16.52 -0.31 1.66
CA THR A 103 16.45 0.18 3.03
C THR A 103 17.41 1.35 3.24
N ALA A 104 16.92 2.44 3.84
CA ALA A 104 17.68 3.69 3.99
C ALA A 104 19.07 3.48 4.66
N LYS A 105 19.13 2.68 5.73
CA LYS A 105 20.35 2.49 6.53
C LYS A 105 21.36 1.51 5.91
N ARG A 106 20.88 0.43 5.28
CA ARG A 106 21.74 -0.69 4.85
C ARG A 106 21.85 -0.83 3.34
N GLN A 107 21.06 -0.07 2.56
CA GLN A 107 21.00 -0.16 1.10
C GLN A 107 20.74 -1.58 0.59
N LYS A 108 20.04 -2.39 1.40
CA LYS A 108 19.60 -3.75 1.06
C LYS A 108 18.17 -3.73 0.56
N VAL A 109 17.84 -4.61 -0.37
CA VAL A 109 16.46 -4.88 -0.80
C VAL A 109 15.58 -5.12 0.43
N ALA A 110 14.44 -4.44 0.50
CA ALA A 110 13.44 -4.61 1.54
C ALA A 110 12.92 -6.05 1.53
N ALA A 111 12.71 -6.61 2.73
CA ALA A 111 12.11 -7.92 2.85
C ALA A 111 10.69 -7.93 2.26
N PHE A 112 10.27 -9.07 1.69
CA PHE A 112 8.95 -9.27 1.08
C PHE A 112 7.81 -8.67 1.93
N LYS A 113 7.74 -9.07 3.21
CA LYS A 113 6.69 -8.61 4.13
C LYS A 113 6.74 -7.10 4.34
N THR A 114 7.92 -6.52 4.50
CA THR A 114 8.08 -5.06 4.67
C THR A 114 7.62 -4.32 3.42
N PHE A 115 8.06 -4.76 2.24
CA PHE A 115 7.75 -4.08 0.98
C PHE A 115 6.26 -4.17 0.64
N LEU A 116 5.65 -5.35 0.79
CA LEU A 116 4.22 -5.54 0.55
C LEU A 116 3.36 -4.70 1.51
N ARG A 117 3.71 -4.66 2.80
CA ARG A 117 2.98 -3.83 3.77
C ARG A 117 3.11 -2.34 3.48
N THR A 118 4.25 -1.88 2.98
CA THR A 118 4.41 -0.50 2.51
C THR A 118 3.47 -0.20 1.33
N LEU A 119 3.40 -1.08 0.33
CA LEU A 119 2.44 -0.91 -0.78
C LEU A 119 1.00 -0.83 -0.25
N LEU A 120 0.61 -1.73 0.64
CA LEU A 120 -0.74 -1.77 1.21
C LEU A 120 -1.05 -0.56 2.08
N HIS A 121 -0.05 -0.03 2.80
CA HIS A 121 -0.18 1.22 3.55
C HIS A 121 -0.55 2.38 2.62
N GLU A 122 0.20 2.57 1.54
CA GLU A 122 -0.08 3.64 0.57
C GLU A 122 -1.41 3.40 -0.19
N LEU A 123 -1.78 2.15 -0.45
CA LEU A 123 -3.10 1.81 -0.97
C LEU A 123 -4.21 2.12 0.03
N CYS A 124 -4.02 1.92 1.33
CA CYS A 124 -5.01 2.32 2.33
C CYS A 124 -5.26 3.82 2.30
N HIS A 125 -4.24 4.66 2.07
CA HIS A 125 -4.45 6.08 1.83
C HIS A 125 -5.36 6.32 0.62
N HIS A 126 -5.13 5.61 -0.50
CA HIS A 126 -5.99 5.70 -1.67
C HIS A 126 -7.44 5.28 -1.38
N LEU A 127 -7.64 4.17 -0.67
CA LEU A 127 -8.97 3.65 -0.31
C LEU A 127 -9.71 4.56 0.67
N ASP A 128 -9.00 5.19 1.61
CA ASP A 128 -9.62 6.14 2.54
C ASP A 128 -10.31 7.29 1.79
N TYR A 129 -9.69 7.79 0.72
CA TYR A 129 -10.27 8.86 -0.10
C TYR A 129 -11.35 8.35 -1.06
N HIS A 130 -11.10 7.24 -1.75
CA HIS A 130 -11.95 6.81 -2.88
C HIS A 130 -13.03 5.80 -2.53
N LEU A 131 -12.81 4.94 -1.54
CA LEU A 131 -13.77 3.94 -1.08
C LEU A 131 -14.56 4.42 0.14
N LEU A 132 -13.86 5.02 1.11
CA LEU A 132 -14.45 5.40 2.39
C LEU A 132 -14.90 6.87 2.44
N HIS A 133 -14.51 7.66 1.43
CA HIS A 133 -14.83 9.08 1.30
C HIS A 133 -14.45 9.89 2.55
N LEU A 134 -13.33 9.54 3.18
CA LEU A 134 -12.81 10.27 4.33
C LEU A 134 -12.21 11.60 3.88
N GLY A 135 -12.44 12.65 4.68
CA GLY A 135 -11.91 13.99 4.38
C GLY A 135 -10.40 14.15 4.65
N ASP A 136 -9.75 13.13 5.21
CA ASP A 136 -8.31 12.98 5.41
C ASP A 136 -8.01 11.48 5.69
N SER A 137 -6.78 11.03 5.50
CA SER A 137 -6.36 9.67 5.83
C SER A 137 -5.46 9.66 7.06
N VAL A 138 -6.06 9.38 8.21
CA VAL A 138 -5.41 9.45 9.52
C VAL A 138 -4.87 8.07 9.91
N HIS A 139 -3.58 7.99 10.26
CA HIS A 139 -2.92 6.80 10.82
C HIS A 139 -3.45 6.45 12.21
N CYS A 140 -4.64 5.83 12.24
CA CYS A 140 -5.34 5.40 13.44
C CYS A 140 -5.53 3.87 13.44
N GLU A 141 -6.11 3.35 14.51
CA GLU A 141 -6.35 1.90 14.67
C GLU A 141 -7.12 1.31 13.48
N GLY A 142 -8.17 1.99 13.00
CA GLY A 142 -8.93 1.56 11.82
C GLY A 142 -8.06 1.44 10.57
N PHE A 143 -7.17 2.42 10.35
CA PHE A 143 -6.23 2.40 9.22
C PHE A 143 -5.29 1.19 9.27
N TYR A 144 -4.65 0.95 10.42
CA TYR A 144 -3.75 -0.20 10.57
C TYR A 144 -4.47 -1.54 10.51
N LYS A 145 -5.70 -1.62 11.03
CA LYS A 145 -6.54 -2.81 10.88
C LYS A 145 -6.88 -3.09 9.42
N ARG A 146 -7.18 -2.07 8.60
CA ARG A 146 -7.44 -2.23 7.16
C ARG A 146 -6.21 -2.75 6.43
N GLU A 147 -5.04 -2.15 6.67
CA GLU A 147 -3.78 -2.60 6.09
C GLU A 147 -3.51 -4.07 6.43
N SER A 148 -3.64 -4.43 7.71
CA SER A 148 -3.43 -5.80 8.18
C SER A 148 -4.48 -6.77 7.61
N SER A 149 -5.74 -6.33 7.49
CA SER A 149 -6.81 -7.12 6.87
C SER A 149 -6.53 -7.42 5.40
N LEU A 150 -6.06 -6.43 4.62
CA LEU A 150 -5.66 -6.63 3.22
C LEU A 150 -4.47 -7.59 3.13
N PHE A 151 -3.44 -7.39 3.96
CA PHE A 151 -2.26 -8.24 3.99
C PHE A 151 -2.63 -9.71 4.20
N HIS A 152 -3.41 -10.01 5.25
CA HIS A 152 -3.81 -11.39 5.53
C HIS A 152 -4.65 -12.00 4.41
N GLN A 153 -5.57 -11.24 3.80
CA GLN A 153 -6.39 -11.74 2.69
C GLN A 153 -5.54 -12.14 1.49
N ILE A 154 -4.58 -11.30 1.08
CA ILE A 154 -3.81 -11.53 -0.15
C ILE A 154 -2.61 -12.46 0.04
N THR A 155 -2.16 -12.71 1.26
CA THR A 155 -1.06 -13.65 1.54
C THR A 155 -1.53 -15.01 2.05
N HIS A 156 -2.84 -15.21 2.25
CA HIS A 156 -3.37 -16.45 2.84
C HIS A 156 -2.90 -17.70 2.08
N HIS A 157 -2.83 -17.65 0.74
CA HIS A 157 -2.42 -18.78 -0.08
C HIS A 157 -0.93 -19.15 0.08
N LEU A 158 -0.08 -18.21 0.50
CA LEU A 158 1.34 -18.50 0.73
C LEU A 158 1.55 -19.43 1.93
N ASN A 159 0.64 -19.40 2.91
CA ASN A 159 0.69 -20.23 4.10
C ASN A 159 0.09 -21.63 3.90
N ALA A 160 -0.66 -21.84 2.81
CA ALA A 160 -1.34 -23.10 2.52
C ALA A 160 -0.43 -24.12 1.78
N THR A 161 0.85 -23.80 1.63
CA THR A 161 1.84 -24.60 0.89
C THR A 161 2.69 -25.51 1.80
N HIS A 162 2.24 -25.76 3.03
CA HIS A 162 2.86 -26.69 3.99
C HIS A 162 1.94 -27.85 4.31
#